data_AF-A0A5D4RBP4-F1
#
_entry.id   AF-A0A5D4RBP4-F1
#
_cell.length_a   1.000
_cell.length_b   1.000
_cell.length_c   1.000
_cell.angle_alpha   90.00
_cell.angle_beta   90.00
_cell.angle_gamma   90.00
#
_symmetry.space_group_name_H-M   'P 1'
#
loop_
_entity.id
_entity.type
_entity.pdbx_description
1 polymer ?
#
loop_
_entity_poly.entity_id
_entity_poly.type
_entity_poly.pdbx_seq_one_letter_code
_entity_poly.pdbx_strand_id
1 'polypeptide(L)'
;MKAFLLIIMTILGIALSCKGIELMHLGTDVDGDGIGIQFLGFETADSLSGQNIPKAAAAFLAAGILLVLYGVISALCLKRPSERKR
;
A
#
# COMPACT_ATOMS: atom_id res chain seq x y z
N MET A 1 16.08 14.47 7.45
CA MET A 1 15.93 13.01 7.31
C MET A 1 14.52 12.52 7.57
N LYS A 2 13.88 12.84 8.72
CA LYS A 2 12.51 12.37 9.04
C LYS A 2 11.45 12.75 8.01
N ALA A 3 11.47 13.98 7.49
CA ALA A 3 10.54 14.44 6.45
C ALA A 3 10.71 13.69 5.11
N PHE A 4 11.95 13.37 4.71
CA PHE A 4 12.24 12.60 3.50
C PHE A 4 11.70 11.17 3.61
N LEU A 5 11.89 10.53 4.77
CA LEU A 5 11.36 9.19 5.06
C LEU A 5 9.82 9.18 5.06
N LEU A 6 9.17 10.23 5.58
CA LEU A 6 7.71 10.40 5.51
C LEU A 6 7.19 10.51 4.07
N ILE A 7 7.89 11.25 3.21
CA ILE A 7 7.53 11.38 1.80
C ILE A 7 7.61 10.01 1.11
N ILE A 8 8.69 9.26 1.31
CA ILE A 8 8.85 7.91 0.74
C ILE A 8 7.75 6.97 1.23
N MET A 9 7.47 6.95 2.53
CA MET A 9 6.40 6.10 3.11
C MET A 9 5.03 6.45 2.52
N THR A 10 4.76 7.73 2.31
CA THR A 10 3.47 8.19 1.74
C THR A 10 3.34 7.75 0.29
N ILE A 11 4.38 7.93 -0.52
CA ILE A 11 4.41 7.48 -1.93
C ILE A 11 4.22 5.96 -1.99
N LEU A 12 4.93 5.21 -1.13
CA LEU A 12 4.80 3.76 -1.06
C LEU A 12 3.38 3.34 -0.67
N GLY A 13 2.78 3.99 0.33
CA GLY A 13 1.42 3.68 0.79
C GLY A 13 0.37 3.95 -0.27
N ILE A 14 0.52 5.04 -1.04
CA ILE A 14 -0.34 5.34 -2.20
C ILE A 14 -0.16 4.27 -3.28
N ALA A 15 1.08 3.91 -3.62
CA ALA A 15 1.36 2.88 -4.62
C ALA A 15 0.74 1.51 -4.25
N LEU A 16 0.89 1.08 -2.99
CA LEU A 16 0.24 -0.15 -2.50
C LEU A 16 -1.28 -0.07 -2.61
N SER A 17 -1.86 1.07 -2.27
CA SER A 17 -3.31 1.28 -2.34
C SER A 17 -3.82 1.23 -3.78
N CYS A 18 -3.10 1.86 -4.72
CA CYS A 18 -3.42 1.79 -6.15
C CYS A 18 -3.36 0.35 -6.67
N LYS A 19 -2.33 -0.42 -6.31
CA LYS A 19 -2.23 -1.83 -6.71
C LYS A 19 -3.37 -2.68 -6.12
N GLY A 20 -3.73 -2.43 -4.86
CA GLY A 20 -4.87 -3.08 -4.22
C GLY A 20 -6.18 -2.80 -4.97
N ILE A 21 -6.44 -1.55 -5.37
CA ILE A 21 -7.63 -1.17 -6.15
C ILE A 21 -7.61 -1.82 -7.54
N GLU A 22 -6.45 -1.80 -8.22
CA GLU A 22 -6.27 -2.44 -9.54
C GLU A 22 -6.60 -3.94 -9.47
N LEU A 23 -6.09 -4.64 -8.45
CA LEU A 23 -6.38 -6.06 -8.21
C LEU A 23 -7.86 -6.31 -7.86
N MET A 24 -8.50 -5.40 -7.11
CA MET A 24 -9.93 -5.50 -6.83
C MET A 24 -10.78 -5.31 -8.09
N HIS A 25 -10.39 -4.41 -8.99
CA HIS A 25 -11.04 -4.18 -10.27
C HIS A 25 -10.86 -5.35 -11.23
N LEU A 26 -9.70 -6.00 -11.20
CA LEU A 26 -9.44 -7.21 -11.98
C LEU A 26 -10.28 -8.40 -11.49
N GLY A 27 -10.59 -8.44 -10.19
CA GLY A 27 -11.53 -9.40 -9.61
C GLY A 27 -11.09 -10.85 -9.80
N THR A 28 -11.97 -11.69 -10.33
CA THR A 28 -11.71 -13.11 -10.63
C THR A 28 -11.62 -13.38 -12.13
N ASP A 29 -11.56 -12.32 -12.95
CA ASP A 29 -11.57 -12.42 -14.41
C ASP A 29 -10.16 -12.73 -14.93
N VAL A 30 -9.70 -13.94 -14.63
CA VAL A 30 -8.37 -14.42 -15.00
C VAL A 30 -8.48 -15.77 -15.71
N ASP A 31 -8.00 -15.81 -16.95
CA ASP A 31 -7.93 -17.03 -17.75
C ASP A 31 -6.74 -17.90 -17.30
N GLY A 32 -7.00 -19.17 -16.98
CA GLY A 32 -5.94 -20.17 -16.76
C GLY A 32 -5.30 -20.20 -15.35
N ASP A 33 -3.98 -20.42 -15.29
CA ASP A 33 -3.21 -20.86 -14.11
C ASP A 33 -3.03 -19.78 -13.03
N GLY A 34 -3.57 -18.57 -13.24
CA GLY A 34 -3.50 -17.42 -12.32
C GLY A 34 -2.86 -16.18 -12.95
N ILE A 35 -2.73 -15.11 -12.15
CA ILE A 35 -1.98 -13.90 -12.53
C ILE A 35 -0.72 -13.74 -11.70
N GLY A 36 0.36 -13.32 -12.35
CA GLY A 36 1.55 -12.82 -11.68
C GLY A 36 1.29 -11.40 -11.14
N ILE A 37 1.56 -11.18 -9.85
CA ILE A 37 1.46 -9.83 -9.26
C ILE A 37 2.85 -9.22 -9.22
N GLN A 38 3.04 -8.16 -9.98
CA GLN A 38 4.24 -7.32 -9.90
C GLN A 38 3.93 -6.02 -9.14
N PHE A 39 4.81 -5.68 -8.20
CA PHE A 39 4.74 -4.46 -7.42
C PHE A 39 6.11 -3.76 -7.41
N LEU A 40 6.14 -2.49 -7.82
CA LEU A 40 7.37 -1.67 -7.87
C LEU A 40 8.52 -2.29 -8.70
N GLY A 41 8.21 -3.11 -9.70
CA GLY A 41 9.19 -3.82 -10.53
C GLY A 41 9.70 -5.14 -9.91
N PHE A 42 9.13 -5.57 -8.78
CA PHE A 42 9.39 -6.88 -8.18
C PHE A 42 8.17 -7.79 -8.33
N GLU A 43 8.43 -9.04 -8.72
CA GLU A 43 7.43 -10.09 -8.73
C GLU A 43 7.14 -10.50 -7.28
N THR A 44 5.91 -10.24 -6.83
CA THR A 44 5.47 -10.55 -5.46
C THR A 44 4.87 -11.96 -5.39
N ALA A 45 4.29 -12.43 -6.49
CA ALA A 45 3.81 -13.79 -6.64
C ALA A 45 3.82 -14.18 -8.12
N ASP A 46 4.44 -15.32 -8.44
CA ASP A 46 4.53 -15.89 -9.79
C ASP A 46 3.16 -16.33 -10.32
N SER A 47 2.32 -16.91 -9.45
CA SER A 47 0.94 -17.22 -9.83
C SER A 47 0.00 -17.19 -8.63
N LEU A 48 -0.99 -16.31 -8.69
CA LEU A 48 -2.13 -16.29 -7.78
C LEU A 48 -3.38 -16.75 -8.51
N SER A 49 -3.93 -17.89 -8.06
CA SER A 49 -5.21 -18.42 -8.55
C SER A 49 -6.32 -17.38 -8.35
N GLY A 50 -7.28 -17.34 -9.28
CA GLY A 50 -8.37 -16.33 -9.30
C GLY A 50 -9.10 -16.10 -7.97
N GLN A 51 -9.29 -17.16 -7.17
CA GLN A 51 -9.93 -17.07 -5.85
C GLN A 51 -9.11 -16.30 -4.79
N ASN A 52 -7.80 -16.19 -4.96
CA ASN A 52 -6.90 -15.53 -4.02
C ASN A 52 -6.59 -14.08 -4.41
N ILE A 53 -6.90 -13.66 -5.65
CA ILE A 53 -6.75 -12.28 -6.13
C ILE A 53 -7.49 -11.28 -5.24
N PRO A 54 -8.78 -11.44 -4.92
CA PRO A 54 -9.49 -10.46 -4.07
C PRO A 54 -8.92 -10.41 -2.65
N LYS A 55 -8.41 -11.53 -2.12
CA LYS A 55 -7.74 -11.55 -0.81
C LYS A 55 -6.40 -10.81 -0.84
N ALA A 56 -5.59 -11.04 -1.88
CA ALA A 56 -4.34 -10.31 -2.08
C ALA A 56 -4.61 -8.82 -2.29
N ALA A 57 -5.61 -8.46 -3.09
CA ALA A 57 -6.06 -7.09 -3.31
C ALA A 57 -6.42 -6.38 -2.00
N ALA A 58 -7.21 -7.04 -1.15
CA ALA A 58 -7.56 -6.54 0.18
C ALA A 58 -6.33 -6.37 1.08
N ALA A 59 -5.37 -7.31 1.05
CA ALA A 59 -4.15 -7.21 1.82
C ALA A 59 -3.27 -6.03 1.37
N PHE A 60 -3.08 -5.83 0.05
CA PHE A 60 -2.36 -4.69 -0.51
C PHE A 60 -3.01 -3.36 -0.14
N LEU A 61 -4.34 -3.28 -0.25
CA LEU A 61 -5.08 -2.08 0.11
C LEU A 61 -4.99 -1.79 1.61
N ALA A 62 -5.16 -2.80 2.47
CA ALA A 62 -5.05 -2.66 3.92
C ALA A 62 -3.64 -2.22 4.34
N ALA A 63 -2.60 -2.83 3.76
CA ALA A 63 -1.21 -2.44 4.02
C ALA A 63 -0.93 -1.00 3.56
N GLY A 64 -1.42 -0.60 2.39
CA GLY A 64 -1.32 0.78 1.89
C GLY A 64 -1.98 1.80 2.82
N ILE A 65 -3.21 1.55 3.24
CA ILE A 65 -3.96 2.42 4.17
C ILE A 65 -3.24 2.53 5.51
N LEU A 66 -2.78 1.42 6.09
CA LEU A 66 -2.04 1.42 7.36
C LEU A 66 -0.75 2.23 7.26
N LEU A 67 -0.03 2.11 6.14
CA LEU A 67 1.21 2.84 5.92
C LEU A 67 0.97 4.35 5.78
N VAL A 68 -0.08 4.75 5.07
CA VAL A 68 -0.50 6.17 4.97
C VAL A 68 -0.92 6.69 6.34
N LEU A 69 -1.72 5.95 7.10
CA LEU A 69 -2.13 6.34 8.45
C LEU A 69 -0.93 6.52 9.38
N TYR A 70 0.01 5.58 9.36
CA TYR A 70 1.25 5.68 10.12
C TYR A 70 2.06 6.91 9.73
N GLY A 71 2.17 7.21 8.44
CA GLY A 71 2.83 8.41 7.93
C GLY A 71 2.15 9.71 8.40
N VAL A 72 0.82 9.77 8.31
CA VAL A 72 0.03 10.94 8.75
C VAL A 72 0.16 11.14 10.26
N ILE A 73 0.00 10.09 11.06
CA ILE A 73 0.14 10.16 12.53
C ILE A 73 1.56 10.63 12.88
N SER A 74 2.57 10.02 12.26
CA SER A 74 3.97 10.40 12.48
C SER A 74 4.26 11.86 12.11
N ALA A 75 3.67 12.36 11.02
CA ALA A 75 3.78 13.76 10.62
C ALA A 75 3.07 14.71 11.61
N LEU A 76 1.87 14.35 12.07
CA LEU A 76 1.12 15.11 13.08
C LEU A 76 1.85 15.13 14.44
N CYS A 77 2.43 14.00 14.84
CA CYS A 77 3.26 13.88 16.04
C CYS A 77 4.57 14.69 15.92
N LEU A 78 5.21 14.72 14.74
CA LEU A 78 6.37 15.58 14.49
C LEU A 78 6.02 17.07 14.56
N LYS A 79 4.79 17.45 14.18
CA LYS A 79 4.34 18.84 14.18
C LYS A 79 4.00 19.37 15.59
N ARG A 80 3.94 18.51 16.63
CA ARG A 80 3.65 18.93 18.01
C ARG A 80 4.81 18.61 18.96
N PRO A 81 5.83 19.49 19.03
CA PRO A 81 6.39 19.87 20.33
C PRO A 81 7.05 21.29 20.35
N SER A 82 6.33 22.39 20.06
CA SER A 82 6.86 23.74 20.41
C SER A 82 5.86 24.79 20.89
N GLU A 83 4.54 24.58 20.74
CA GLU A 83 3.50 25.48 21.29
C GLU A 83 3.18 25.18 22.77
N ARG A 84 4.20 24.84 23.56
CA ARG A 84 4.10 24.70 25.03
C ARG A 84 5.28 25.38 25.72
N LYS A 85 5.66 26.55 25.25
CA LYS A 85 6.38 27.56 26.03
C LYS A 85 6.05 28.95 25.50
N ARG A 86 4.89 29.48 25.90
CA ARG A 86 4.77 30.88 26.31
C ARG A 86 3.53 31.07 27.14
#